data_AF-A0A970UST4-F1
#
_entry.id   AF-A0A970UST4-F1
#
_cell.length_a   1.000
_cell.length_b   1.000
_cell.length_c   1.000
_cell.angle_alpha   90.00
_cell.angle_beta   90.00
_cell.angle_gamma   90.00
#
_symmetry.space_group_name_H-M   'P 1'
#
loop_
_entity.id
_entity.type
_entity.pdbx_description
1 polymer ?
#
loop_
_entity_poly.entity_id
_entity_poly.type
_entity_poly.pdbx_seq_one_letter_code
_entity_poly.pdbx_strand_id
1 'polypeptide(L)'
;MGNRSKIALFLLLWLLLWMPLIQMKTQLFPVKRLEKEPVPPEFPTFTLKSWFNSEFQEKYNPTFEQHIGFRNGLIRFRNQLEYSLFRKANAAGVVVGRNNYL
;
A
#
# COMPACT_ATOMS: atom_id res chain seq x y z
N MET A 1 18.87 4.69 -27.95
CA MET A 1 19.09 4.31 -26.53
C MET A 1 20.18 3.25 -26.44
N GLY A 2 21.38 3.60 -25.97
CA GLY A 2 22.48 2.64 -25.82
C GLY A 2 22.22 1.61 -24.71
N ASN A 3 22.90 0.46 -24.74
CA ASN A 3 22.67 -0.66 -23.80
C ASN A 3 22.70 -0.24 -22.33
N ARG A 4 23.52 0.76 -21.96
CA ARG A 4 23.59 1.33 -20.61
C ARG A 4 22.26 1.92 -20.12
N SER A 5 21.52 2.62 -21.00
CA SER A 5 20.22 3.19 -20.66
C SER A 5 19.15 2.12 -20.45
N LYS A 6 19.19 1.03 -21.22
CA LYS A 6 18.28 -0.12 -21.06
C LYS A 6 18.53 -0.85 -19.74
N ILE A 7 19.81 -1.06 -19.39
CA ILE A 7 20.21 -1.65 -18.10
C ILE A 7 19.78 -0.77 -16.94
N ALA A 8 19.98 0.55 -17.03
CA ALA A 8 19.54 1.48 -15.99
C ALA A 8 18.02 1.45 -15.76
N LEU A 9 17.23 1.46 -16.85
CA LEU A 9 15.77 1.31 -16.78
C LEU A 9 15.36 -0.04 -16.17
N PHE A 10 16.01 -1.12 -16.56
CA PHE A 10 15.75 -2.45 -16.01
C PHE A 10 16.03 -2.50 -14.50
N LEU A 11 17.19 -1.99 -14.07
CA LEU A 11 17.53 -1.93 -12.64
C LEU A 11 16.56 -1.04 -11.86
N LEU A 12 16.13 0.09 -12.43
CA LEU A 12 15.13 0.95 -11.81
C LEU A 12 13.80 0.22 -11.61
N LEU A 13 13.32 -0.53 -12.62
CA LEU A 13 12.08 -1.31 -12.51
C LEU A 13 12.18 -2.41 -11.45
N TRP A 14 13.32 -3.11 -11.41
CA TRP A 14 13.59 -4.09 -10.36
C TRP A 14 13.59 -3.46 -8.98
N LEU A 15 14.26 -2.32 -8.82
CA LEU A 15 14.28 -1.60 -7.56
C LEU A 15 12.87 -1.18 -7.15
N LEU A 16 12.08 -0.62 -8.07
CA LEU A 16 10.69 -0.21 -7.81
C LEU A 16 9.82 -1.39 -7.36
N LEU A 17 9.96 -2.55 -7.98
CA LEU A 17 9.18 -3.75 -7.67
C LEU A 17 9.55 -4.35 -6.31
N TRP A 18 10.82 -4.30 -5.93
CA TRP A 18 11.31 -4.86 -4.66
C TRP A 18 11.17 -3.90 -3.47
N MET A 19 11.16 -2.59 -3.74
CA MET A 19 11.04 -1.55 -2.73
C MET A 19 9.89 -1.78 -1.72
N PRO A 20 8.63 -2.05 -2.13
CA PRO A 20 7.54 -2.27 -1.18
C PRO A 20 7.71 -3.53 -0.32
N LEU A 21 8.36 -4.57 -0.85
CA LEU A 21 8.63 -5.82 -0.12
C LEU A 21 9.72 -5.61 0.94
N ILE A 22 10.79 -4.88 0.59
CA ILE A 22 11.86 -4.53 1.53
C ILE A 22 11.28 -3.68 2.66
N GLN A 23 10.52 -2.64 2.31
CA GLN A 23 9.89 -1.74 3.28
C GLN A 23 8.90 -2.46 4.20
N MET A 24 8.18 -3.48 3.72
CA MET A 24 7.29 -4.31 4.55
C MET A 24 8.06 -4.99 5.71
N LYS A 25 9.28 -5.47 5.45
CA LYS A 25 10.09 -6.19 6.46
C LYS A 25 10.88 -5.27 7.37
N THR A 26 11.44 -4.20 6.82
CA THR A 26 12.38 -3.34 7.55
C THR A 26 11.72 -2.13 8.20
N GLN A 27 10.52 -1.73 7.73
CA GLN A 27 9.82 -0.51 8.15
C GLN A 27 10.74 0.73 8.17
N LEU A 28 11.73 0.80 7.29
CA LEU A 28 12.76 1.85 7.26
C LEU A 28 12.16 3.25 7.21
N PHE A 29 11.06 3.41 6.47
CA PHE A 29 10.25 4.63 6.49
C PHE A 29 9.08 4.49 7.48
N PRO A 30 9.09 5.19 8.63
CA PRO A 30 7.98 5.16 9.57
C PRO A 30 6.77 5.89 8.96
N VAL A 31 5.91 5.15 8.27
CA VAL A 31 4.67 5.71 7.74
C VAL A 31 3.63 5.68 8.85
N LYS A 32 3.28 6.86 9.41
CA LYS A 32 2.22 6.99 10.42
C LYS A 32 0.95 6.29 9.93
N ARG A 33 0.37 5.38 10.73
CA ARG A 33 -0.91 4.72 10.43
C ARG A 33 -2.03 5.75 10.25
N LEU A 34 -3.07 5.40 9.51
CA LEU A 34 -4.26 6.24 9.44
C LEU A 34 -5.03 6.10 10.77
N GLU A 35 -5.59 7.20 11.29
CA GLU A 35 -6.15 7.25 12.66
C GLU A 35 -7.29 6.25 12.92
N LYS A 36 -7.95 5.76 11.87
CA LYS A 36 -9.03 4.77 11.94
C LYS A 36 -8.68 3.46 11.24
N GLU A 37 -7.39 3.15 11.06
CA GLU A 37 -6.97 1.89 10.45
C GLU A 37 -7.03 0.77 11.50
N PRO A 38 -7.77 -0.33 11.25
CA PRO A 38 -7.80 -1.49 12.14
C PRO A 38 -6.40 -2.11 12.26
N VAL A 39 -6.15 -2.79 13.39
CA VAL A 39 -4.92 -3.57 13.57
C VAL A 39 -4.87 -4.64 12.47
N PRO A 40 -3.78 -4.72 11.69
CA PRO A 40 -3.73 -5.67 10.59
C PRO A 40 -3.67 -7.11 11.13
N PRO A 41 -4.37 -8.07 10.49
CA PRO A 41 -4.46 -9.45 10.95
C PRO A 41 -3.10 -10.16 10.81
N GLU A 42 -2.83 -11.13 11.66
CA GLU A 42 -1.60 -11.94 11.53
C GLU A 42 -1.62 -12.79 10.25
N PHE A 43 -0.43 -13.17 9.78
CA PHE A 43 -0.31 -14.06 8.62
C PHE A 43 -0.87 -15.45 8.95
N PRO A 44 -1.68 -16.06 8.05
CA PRO A 44 -2.23 -17.39 8.30
C PRO A 44 -1.11 -18.43 8.34
N THR A 45 -1.31 -19.48 9.15
CA THR A 45 -0.42 -20.63 9.17
C THR A 45 -0.58 -21.46 7.89
N PHE A 46 0.54 -21.78 7.26
CA PHE A 46 0.55 -22.63 6.08
C PHE A 46 0.35 -24.09 6.48
N THR A 47 -0.65 -24.74 5.90
CA THR A 47 -0.85 -26.19 5.98
C THR A 47 -1.26 -26.73 4.62
N LEU A 48 -0.93 -27.98 4.30
CA LEU A 48 -1.36 -28.58 3.04
C LEU A 48 -2.88 -28.58 2.89
N LYS A 49 -3.61 -28.83 3.99
CA LYS A 49 -5.08 -28.77 4.01
C LYS A 49 -5.60 -27.37 3.68
N SER A 50 -5.05 -26.32 4.33
CA SER A 50 -5.46 -24.93 4.10
C SER A 50 -5.06 -24.40 2.71
N TRP A 51 -4.05 -25.00 2.08
CA TRP A 51 -3.64 -24.68 0.72
C TRP A 51 -4.60 -25.25 -0.33
N PHE A 52 -4.98 -26.53 -0.19
CA PHE A 52 -5.88 -27.20 -1.14
C PHE A 52 -7.35 -26.77 -1.00
N ASN A 53 -7.77 -26.30 0.18
CA ASN A 53 -9.15 -25.82 0.41
C ASN A 53 -9.31 -24.31 0.17
N SER A 54 -8.29 -23.61 -0.35
CA SER A 54 -8.25 -22.16 -0.60
C SER A 54 -8.28 -21.24 0.64
N GLU A 55 -8.40 -21.80 1.85
CA GLU A 55 -8.51 -21.03 3.10
C GLU A 55 -7.24 -20.20 3.38
N PHE A 56 -6.08 -20.72 3.00
CA PHE A 56 -4.82 -19.99 3.15
C PHE A 56 -4.81 -18.73 2.27
N GLN A 57 -5.23 -18.83 1.01
CA GLN A 57 -5.24 -17.74 0.03
C GLN A 57 -6.25 -16.67 0.42
N GLU A 58 -7.44 -17.08 0.87
CA GLU A 58 -8.49 -16.18 1.35
C GLU A 58 -8.03 -15.33 2.54
N LYS A 59 -7.23 -15.91 3.44
CA LYS A 59 -6.69 -15.19 4.60
C LYS A 59 -5.40 -14.44 4.27
N TYR A 60 -4.53 -15.01 3.44
CA TYR A 60 -3.21 -14.47 3.14
C TYR A 60 -3.29 -13.19 2.31
N ASN A 61 -4.16 -13.15 1.30
CA ASN A 61 -4.29 -11.99 0.40
C ASN A 61 -4.62 -10.69 1.16
N PRO A 62 -5.71 -10.62 1.96
CA PRO A 62 -6.03 -9.40 2.70
C PRO A 62 -4.97 -9.07 3.75
N THR A 63 -4.36 -10.07 4.39
CA THR A 63 -3.25 -9.83 5.32
C THR A 63 -2.05 -9.21 4.60
N PHE A 64 -1.66 -9.75 3.45
CA PHE A 64 -0.54 -9.25 2.66
C PHE A 64 -0.80 -7.82 2.16
N GLU A 65 -2.00 -7.54 1.66
CA GLU A 65 -2.40 -6.19 1.22
C GLU A 65 -2.33 -5.15 2.34
N GLN A 66 -2.59 -5.54 3.57
CA GLN A 66 -2.51 -4.63 4.73
C GLN A 66 -1.06 -4.43 5.21
N HIS A 67 -0.18 -5.40 4.98
CA HIS A 67 1.22 -5.34 5.38
C HIS A 67 2.15 -4.75 4.33
N ILE A 68 1.73 -4.66 3.06
CA ILE A 68 2.59 -4.18 1.98
C ILE A 68 3.20 -2.80 2.29
N GLY A 69 4.48 -2.64 1.99
CA GLY A 69 5.19 -1.39 2.23
C GLY A 69 4.57 -0.20 1.49
N PHE A 70 4.67 0.98 2.10
CA PHE A 70 4.14 2.25 1.58
C PHE A 70 2.63 2.35 1.41
N ARG A 71 1.84 1.33 1.76
CA ARG A 71 0.36 1.33 1.66
C ARG A 71 -0.27 2.66 2.13
N ASN A 72 0.02 3.05 3.37
CA ASN A 72 -0.52 4.29 3.96
C ASN A 72 -0.02 5.56 3.26
N GLY A 73 1.22 5.56 2.77
CA GLY A 73 1.77 6.68 1.99
C GLY A 73 1.06 6.81 0.66
N LEU A 74 0.84 5.70 -0.05
CA LEU A 74 0.12 5.65 -1.32
C LEU A 74 -1.36 6.03 -1.17
N ILE A 75 -2.02 5.60 -0.09
CA ILE A 75 -3.40 6.02 0.21
C ILE A 75 -3.46 7.54 0.41
N ARG A 76 -2.53 8.11 1.19
CA ARG A 76 -2.47 9.57 1.39
C ARG A 76 -2.18 10.32 0.11
N PHE A 77 -1.24 9.84 -0.69
CA PHE A 77 -0.92 10.42 -2.00
C PHE A 77 -2.14 10.41 -2.92
N ARG A 78 -2.84 9.27 -3.01
CA ARG A 78 -4.09 9.17 -3.79
C ARG A 78 -5.15 10.15 -3.28
N ASN A 79 -5.36 10.20 -1.97
CA ASN A 79 -6.34 11.12 -1.37
C ASN A 79 -5.98 12.59 -1.64
N GLN A 80 -4.70 12.94 -1.58
CA GLN A 80 -4.24 14.29 -1.90
C GLN A 80 -4.46 14.63 -3.38
N LEU A 81 -4.20 13.69 -4.29
CA LEU A 81 -4.49 13.88 -5.72
C LEU A 81 -5.98 14.08 -5.97
N GLU A 82 -6.84 13.26 -5.37
CA GLU A 82 -8.29 13.38 -5.49
C GLU A 82 -8.81 14.71 -4.93
N TYR A 83 -8.24 15.19 -3.83
CA TYR A 83 -8.54 16.51 -3.29
C TYR A 83 -8.07 17.64 -4.22
N SER A 84 -6.83 17.58 -4.71
CA SER A 84 -6.26 18.63 -5.57
C SER A 84 -6.97 18.75 -6.93
N LEU A 85 -7.36 17.62 -7.53
CA LEU A 85 -7.96 17.59 -8.88
C LEU A 85 -9.48 17.73 -8.85
N PHE A 86 -10.15 17.12 -7.87
CA PHE A 86 -11.60 16.98 -7.87
C PHE A 86 -12.27 17.55 -6.62
N ARG A 87 -11.49 18.12 -5.68
CA ARG A 87 -11.98 18.59 -4.37
C ARG A 87 -12.80 17.53 -3.63
N LYS A 88 -12.42 16.26 -3.78
CA LYS A 88 -13.09 15.12 -3.15
C LYS A 88 -12.34 14.73 -1.88
N ALA A 89 -13.01 14.78 -0.73
CA ALA A 89 -12.48 14.22 0.52
C ALA A 89 -12.94 12.76 0.67
N ASN A 90 -11.98 11.83 0.68
CA ASN A 90 -12.24 10.40 0.94
C ASN A 90 -12.08 10.02 2.43
N ALA A 91 -11.90 11.00 3.31
CA ALA A 91 -11.80 10.76 4.74
C ALA A 91 -13.21 10.66 5.34
N ALA A 92 -13.48 9.55 6.06
CA ALA A 92 -14.76 9.33 6.72
C ALA A 92 -15.02 10.41 7.79
N GLY A 93 -15.97 11.30 7.51
CA GLY A 93 -16.35 12.43 8.37
C GLY A 93 -15.88 13.81 7.89
N VAL A 94 -15.21 13.91 6.73
CA VAL A 94 -14.75 15.19 6.19
C VAL A 94 -15.68 15.63 5.06
N VAL A 95 -16.49 16.66 5.32
CA VAL A 95 -17.27 17.36 4.28
C VAL A 95 -16.40 18.49 3.76
N VAL A 96 -16.15 18.54 2.44
CA VAL A 96 -15.43 19.66 1.83
C VAL A 96 -16.34 20.88 1.84
N GLY A 97 -16.11 21.79 2.79
CA GLY A 97 -16.82 23.06 2.85
C GLY A 97 -16.53 23.92 1.62
N ARG A 98 -17.53 24.71 1.21
CA ARG A 98 -17.36 25.71 0.13
C ARG A 98 -16.29 26.71 0.60
N ASN A 99 -15.14 26.74 -0.08
CA ASN A 99 -13.95 27.59 0.16
C ASN A 99 -12.76 26.98 0.93
N ASN A 100 -12.54 25.65 0.92
CA ASN A 100 -11.39 25.00 1.60
C ASN A 100 -11.37 25.16 3.14
N TYR A 101 -12.49 25.55 3.75
CA TYR A 101 -12.64 25.55 5.21
C TYR A 101 -13.55 24.40 5.63
N LEU A 102 -13.14 23.70 6.69
CA LEU A 102 -13.94 22.71 7.40
C LEU A 102 -14.92 23.41 8.34
#